data_AF-A0A3C1G5Y7-F1
#
_entry.id   AF-A0A3C1G5Y7-F1
#
_cell.length_a   1.000
_cell.length_b   1.000
_cell.length_c   1.000
_cell.angle_alpha   90.00
_cell.angle_beta   90.00
_cell.angle_gamma   90.00
#
_symmetry.space_group_name_H-M   'P 1'
#
loop_
_entity.id
_entity.type
_entity.pdbx_description
1 polymer ?
#
loop_
_entity_poly.entity_id
_entity_poly.type
_entity_poly.pdbx_seq_one_letter_code
_entity_poly.pdbx_strand_id
1 'polypeptide(L)' 'MTTEEFLDPTDSVAVPRRTAPRPASLDGTVVTLLDISKAKGDHLLDRIEELLRERTSPRAIVRRKKPT' A
#
# COMPACT_ATOMS: atom_id res chain seq x y z
N MET A 1 30.01 9.60 32.05
CA MET A 1 29.31 10.47 31.09
C MET A 1 28.68 9.57 30.06
N THR A 2 27.36 9.41 30.10
CA THR A 2 26.60 8.72 29.06
C THR A 2 26.50 9.66 27.87
N THR A 3 27.03 9.26 26.72
CA THR A 3 26.90 10.03 25.48
C THR A 3 25.44 9.95 25.03
N GLU A 4 24.68 11.03 25.19
CA GLU A 4 23.37 11.14 24.56
C GLU A 4 23.56 11.32 23.06
N GLU A 5 23.11 10.32 22.29
CA GLU A 5 23.12 10.35 20.83
C GLU A 5 21.87 11.10 20.36
N PHE A 6 22.07 12.29 19.80
CA PHE A 6 21.00 13.03 19.12
C PHE A 6 20.90 12.56 17.67
N LEU A 7 19.76 11.99 17.31
CA LEU A 7 19.45 11.55 15.95
C LEU A 7 18.63 12.63 15.22
N ASP A 8 19.11 13.06 14.05
CA ASP A 8 18.38 13.97 13.17
C ASP A 8 17.43 13.16 12.26
N PRO A 9 16.09 13.33 12.36
CA PRO A 9 15.13 12.61 11.53
C PRO A 9 15.16 13.04 10.04
N THR A 10 15.90 14.09 9.70
CA THR A 10 16.10 14.55 8.32
C THR A 10 17.40 14.07 7.70
N ASP A 11 18.34 13.52 8.50
CA ASP A 11 19.57 12.90 8.00
C ASP A 11 19.24 11.56 7.31
N SER A 12 18.95 11.65 6.02
CA SER A 12 18.44 10.54 5.22
C SER A 12 19.60 9.72 4.69
N VAL A 13 19.99 8.67 5.41
CA VAL A 13 20.92 7.66 4.88
C VAL A 13 20.18 6.78 3.86
N ALA A 14 20.81 6.52 2.71
CA ALA A 14 20.26 5.61 1.71
C ALA A 14 20.18 4.18 2.27
N VAL A 15 18.98 3.74 2.66
CA VAL A 15 18.73 2.37 3.11
C VAL A 15 18.36 1.49 1.91
N PRO A 16 18.98 0.32 1.72
CA PRO A 16 18.60 -0.61 0.66
C PRO A 16 17.15 -1.07 0.85
N ARG A 17 16.31 -0.81 -0.16
CA ARG A 17 14.89 -1.19 -0.15
C ARG A 17 14.72 -2.53 -0.85
N ARG A 18 14.20 -3.54 -0.14
CA ARG A 18 13.77 -4.80 -0.76
C ARG A 18 12.29 -4.72 -1.13
N THR A 19 12.02 -4.52 -2.42
CA THR A 19 10.65 -4.57 -2.95
C THR A 19 10.12 -6.00 -2.90
N ALA A 20 8.83 -6.17 -2.64
CA ALA A 20 8.18 -7.46 -2.79
C ALA A 20 8.25 -7.91 -4.27
N PRO A 21 8.41 -9.22 -4.55
CA PRO A 21 8.34 -9.71 -5.92
C PRO A 21 6.98 -9.40 -6.53
N ARG A 22 6.97 -9.00 -7.80
CA ARG A 22 5.72 -8.74 -8.53
C ARG A 22 5.01 -10.08 -8.79
N PRO A 23 3.73 -10.23 -8.39
CA PRO A 23 2.95 -11.40 -8.78
C PRO A 23 2.85 -11.52 -10.30
N ALA A 24 2.92 -12.74 -10.84
CA ALA A 24 2.78 -12.98 -12.28
C ALA A 24 1.35 -12.74 -12.78
N SER A 25 0.35 -12.94 -11.91
CA SER A 25 -1.06 -12.61 -12.14
C SER A 25 -1.72 -12.18 -10.82
N LEU A 26 -2.89 -11.55 -10.92
CA LEU A 26 -3.78 -11.26 -9.80
C LEU A 26 -4.89 -12.32 -9.63
N ASP A 27 -5.00 -13.29 -10.54
CA ASP A 27 -6.02 -14.34 -10.45
C ASP A 27 -5.81 -15.22 -9.22
N GLY A 28 -6.90 -15.49 -8.49
CA GLY A 28 -6.87 -16.25 -7.23
C GLY A 28 -6.19 -15.52 -6.06
N THR A 29 -5.70 -14.28 -6.25
CA THR A 29 -5.07 -13.50 -5.18
C THR A 29 -6.09 -12.75 -4.34
N VAL A 30 -5.72 -12.42 -3.10
CA VAL A 30 -6.48 -11.48 -2.27
C VAL A 30 -5.85 -10.10 -2.41
N VAL A 31 -6.61 -9.15 -2.93
CA VAL A 31 -6.16 -7.78 -3.15
C VAL A 31 -6.76 -6.87 -2.09
N THR A 32 -5.93 -6.12 -1.36
CA THR A 32 -6.41 -5.11 -0.41
C THR A 32 -6.32 -3.72 -1.03
N LEU A 33 -7.44 -2.99 -1.02
CA LEU A 33 -7.52 -1.58 -1.38
C LEU A 33 -7.49 -0.75 -0.09
N LEU A 34 -6.38 -0.03 0.12
CA LEU A 34 -6.14 0.75 1.32
C LEU A 34 -6.54 2.22 1.11
N ASP A 35 -7.58 2.65 1.80
CA ASP A 35 -8.00 4.04 1.89
C ASP A 35 -7.15 4.80 2.92
N ILE A 36 -6.40 5.78 2.43
CA ILE A 36 -5.57 6.70 3.23
C ILE A 36 -6.27 8.03 3.51
N SER A 37 -7.59 8.09 3.32
CA SER A 37 -8.48 9.22 3.66
C SER A 37 -8.12 10.54 2.97
N LYS A 38 -7.51 10.47 1.79
CA LYS A 38 -7.27 11.65 0.96
C LYS A 38 -8.58 12.07 0.28
N ALA A 39 -8.70 13.36 -0.01
CA ALA A 39 -9.87 13.89 -0.73
C ALA A 39 -10.07 13.11 -2.04
N LYS A 40 -11.31 12.63 -2.25
CA LYS A 40 -11.71 11.82 -3.42
C LYS A 40 -10.97 10.48 -3.56
N GLY A 41 -10.39 9.96 -2.47
CA GLY A 41 -9.72 8.65 -2.47
C GLY A 41 -10.68 7.50 -2.77
N ASP A 42 -11.92 7.63 -2.32
CA ASP A 42 -13.05 6.72 -2.61
C ASP A 42 -13.27 6.56 -4.13
N HIS A 43 -13.40 7.66 -4.88
CA HIS A 43 -13.61 7.62 -6.33
C HIS A 43 -12.52 6.82 -7.07
N LEU A 44 -11.25 7.00 -6.68
CA LEU A 44 -10.14 6.26 -7.27
C LEU A 44 -10.24 4.77 -6.94
N LEU A 45 -10.45 4.45 -5.66
CA LEU A 45 -10.47 3.08 -5.19
C LEU A 45 -11.67 2.30 -5.78
N ASP A 46 -12.81 2.96 -5.97
CA ASP A 46 -13.98 2.41 -6.63
C ASP A 46 -13.68 2.06 -8.08
N ARG A 47 -13.06 2.98 -8.84
CA ARG A 47 -12.69 2.68 -10.22
C ARG A 47 -11.64 1.56 -10.32
N ILE A 48 -10.69 1.50 -9.39
CA ILE A 48 -9.70 0.41 -9.34
C ILE A 48 -10.39 -0.92 -9.06
N GLU A 49 -11.33 -0.96 -8.12
CA GLU A 49 -12.07 -2.19 -7.81
C GLU A 49 -12.86 -2.70 -9.00
N GLU A 50 -13.58 -1.83 -9.72
CA GLU A 50 -14.26 -2.17 -10.97
C GLU A 50 -13.30 -2.78 -11.99
N LEU A 51 -12.18 -2.11 -12.25
CA LEU A 51 -11.16 -2.58 -13.21
C LEU A 51 -10.56 -3.94 -12.82
N LEU A 52 -10.34 -4.18 -11.52
CA LEU A 52 -9.85 -5.47 -11.03
C LEU A 52 -10.86 -6.59 -11.30
N ARG A 53 -12.16 -6.33 -11.11
CA ARG A 53 -13.23 -7.30 -11.38
C ARG A 53 -13.45 -7.52 -12.88
N GLU A 54 -13.30 -6.48 -13.69
CA GLU A 54 -13.45 -6.56 -15.15
C GLU A 54 -12.31 -7.33 -15.82
N ARG A 55 -11.07 -7.15 -15.33
CA ARG A 55 -9.85 -7.57 -16.04
C ARG A 55 -9.15 -8.78 -15.44
N THR A 56 -9.52 -9.17 -14.22
CA THR A 56 -8.87 -10.26 -13.48
C THR A 56 -9.88 -11.05 -12.66
N SER A 57 -9.49 -12.21 -12.14
CA SER A 57 -10.32 -13.06 -11.28
C SER A 57 -9.70 -13.19 -9.88
N PRO A 58 -9.63 -12.11 -9.07
CA PRO A 58 -9.07 -12.20 -7.74
C PRO A 58 -9.96 -13.05 -6.84
N ARG A 59 -9.36 -13.77 -5.90
CA ARG A 59 -10.10 -14.54 -4.88
C ARG A 59 -10.96 -13.63 -4.01
N ALA A 60 -10.45 -12.46 -3.66
CA ALA A 60 -11.18 -11.45 -2.91
C ALA A 60 -10.59 -10.06 -3.10
N ILE A 61 -11.44 -9.03 -3.03
CA ILE A 61 -11.04 -7.63 -2.92
C ILE A 61 -11.47 -7.15 -1.53
N VAL A 62 -10.54 -6.60 -0.76
CA VAL A 62 -10.72 -6.22 0.64
C VAL A 62 -10.51 -4.72 0.79
N ARG A 63 -11.53 -3.99 1.25
CA ARG A 63 -11.40 -2.57 1.60
C ARG A 63 -10.91 -2.41 3.02
N ARG A 64 -9.88 -1.59 3.22
CA ARG A 64 -9.37 -1.20 4.54
C ARG A 64 -9.14 0.29 4.57
N LYS A 65 -9.50 0.92 5.69
CA LYS A 65 -9.13 2.29 5.97
C LYS A 65 -7.91 2.28 6.87
N LYS A 66 -6.91 3.11 6.57
CA LYS A 66 -5.77 3.30 7.45
C LYS A 66 -6.28 3.79 8.82
N PRO A 67 -5.80 3.25 9.95
CA PRO A 67 -6.10 3.81 11.26
C PRO A 67 -5.71 5.28 11.28
N THR A 68 -6.66 6.12 11.67
CA THR A 68 -6.43 7.54 11.99
C THR A 68 -5.79 7.69 13.34
#